data_AF-A0A971R8B9-F1
#
_entry.id   AF-A0A971R8B9-F1
#
_cell.length_a   1.000
_cell.length_b   1.000
_cell.length_c   1.000
_cell.angle_alpha   90.00
_cell.angle_beta   90.00
_cell.angle_gamma   90.00
#
_symmetry.space_group_name_H-M   'P 1'
#
loop_
_entity.id
_entity.type
_entity.pdbx_description
1 polymer ?
#
loop_
_entity_poly.entity_id
_entity_poly.type
_entity_poly.pdbx_seq_one_letter_code
_entity_poly.pdbx_strand_id
1 'polypeptide(L)'
;MEIEARRRRWALVLAIMGTVLVWLPIVAPLVLGLGMWIGRGRLLVDYLMPGELFALILAGGLLLLTAALVQRQRQLVVTLLLGGAVALLVGSQGIAVATGLASGRNEATGWRLVAVMVPYALFVAAAVGLGVLGIRMVGELRDRQAST
;
A
#
# COMPACT_ATOMS: atom_id res chain seq x y z
N MET A 1 20.19 -11.59 26.31
CA MET A 1 20.52 -11.61 24.86
C MET A 1 19.45 -12.31 24.03
N GLU A 2 18.94 -13.48 24.44
CA GLU A 2 17.98 -14.27 23.66
C GLU A 2 16.62 -13.56 23.37
N ILE A 3 16.09 -12.81 24.35
CA ILE A 3 14.81 -12.09 24.20
C ILE A 3 14.91 -10.98 23.13
N GLU A 4 16.04 -10.26 23.09
CA GLU A 4 16.33 -9.22 22.11
C GLU A 4 16.42 -9.79 20.70
N ALA A 5 17.13 -10.91 20.55
CA ALA A 5 17.27 -11.63 19.29
C ALA A 5 15.91 -12.16 18.79
N ARG A 6 15.08 -12.70 19.70
CA ARG A 6 13.73 -13.16 19.37
C ARG A 6 12.85 -12.00 18.89
N ARG A 7 12.85 -10.85 19.59
CA ARG A 7 12.12 -9.64 19.16
C ARG A 7 12.54 -9.16 17.78
N ARG A 8 13.84 -9.19 17.47
CA ARG A 8 14.37 -8.82 16.15
C ARG A 8 13.88 -9.76 15.04
N ARG A 9 13.89 -11.07 15.28
CA ARG A 9 13.36 -12.06 14.32
C ARG A 9 11.88 -11.84 14.05
N TRP A 10 11.08 -11.59 15.09
CA TRP A 10 9.66 -11.27 14.93
C TRP A 10 9.43 -10.01 14.10
N ALA A 11 10.17 -8.93 14.38
CA ALA A 11 10.07 -7.70 13.60
C ALA A 11 10.44 -7.91 12.13
N LEU A 12 11.43 -8.76 11.84
CA LEU A 12 11.82 -9.11 10.47
C LEU A 12 10.70 -9.85 9.73
N VAL A 13 10.09 -10.85 10.36
CA VAL A 13 8.96 -11.60 9.76
C VAL A 13 7.79 -10.67 9.47
N LEU A 14 7.43 -9.81 10.43
CA LEU A 14 6.39 -8.80 10.26
C LEU A 14 6.71 -7.83 9.12
N ALA A 15 7.96 -7.38 9.01
CA ALA A 15 8.40 -6.48 7.96
C ALA A 15 8.32 -7.14 6.57
N ILE A 16 8.74 -8.40 6.44
CA ILE A 16 8.66 -9.16 5.18
C ILE A 16 7.20 -9.37 4.79
N MET A 17 6.38 -9.92 5.68
CA MET A 17 4.97 -10.18 5.41
C MET A 17 4.21 -8.89 5.08
N GLY A 18 4.46 -7.82 5.85
CA GLY A 18 3.87 -6.51 5.60
C GLY A 18 4.26 -5.94 4.23
N THR A 19 5.53 -6.06 3.86
CA THR A 19 6.03 -5.61 2.55
C THR A 19 5.38 -6.37 1.40
N VAL A 20 5.29 -7.70 1.49
CA VAL A 20 4.67 -8.54 0.46
C VAL A 20 3.18 -8.19 0.29
N LEU A 21 2.45 -8.05 1.40
CA LEU A 21 1.03 -7.71 1.36
C LEU A 21 0.75 -6.32 0.78
N VAL A 22 1.59 -5.32 1.06
CA VAL A 22 1.44 -3.98 0.48
C VAL A 22 1.77 -3.96 -1.02
N TRP A 23 2.77 -4.73 -1.47
CA TRP A 23 3.16 -4.76 -2.88
C TRP A 23 2.19 -5.54 -3.76
N LEU A 24 1.51 -6.56 -3.23
CA LEU A 24 0.63 -7.41 -4.02
C LEU A 24 -0.46 -6.61 -4.76
N PRO A 25 -1.23 -5.72 -4.11
CA PRO A 25 -2.21 -4.84 -4.77
C PRO A 25 -1.63 -3.90 -5.82
N ILE A 26 -0.36 -3.51 -5.68
CA ILE A 26 0.33 -2.58 -6.58
C ILE A 26 0.83 -3.30 -7.84
N VAL A 27 1.36 -4.51 -7.66
CA VAL A 27 1.94 -5.31 -8.74
C VAL A 27 0.86 -6.08 -9.52
N ALA A 28 -0.22 -6.50 -8.86
CA ALA A 28 -1.32 -7.25 -9.47
C ALA A 28 -1.84 -6.65 -10.79
N PRO A 29 -2.21 -5.35 -10.88
CA PRO A 29 -2.74 -4.79 -12.12
C PRO A 29 -1.70 -4.77 -13.26
N LEU A 30 -0.41 -4.67 -12.94
CA LEU A 30 0.67 -4.73 -13.94
C LEU A 30 0.85 -6.15 -14.48
N VAL A 31 0.87 -7.15 -13.59
CA VAL A 31 1.04 -8.57 -13.96
C VAL A 31 -0.17 -9.08 -14.75
N LEU A 32 -1.39 -8.77 -14.29
CA LEU A 32 -2.61 -9.15 -14.97
C LEU A 32 -2.73 -8.46 -16.34
N GLY A 33 -2.40 -7.17 -16.41
CA GLY A 33 -2.35 -6.44 -17.67
C GLY A 33 -1.37 -7.05 -18.68
N LEU A 34 -0.18 -7.44 -18.22
CA LEU A 34 0.83 -8.09 -19.06
C LEU A 34 0.36 -9.47 -19.56
N GLY A 35 -0.25 -10.28 -18.68
CA GLY A 35 -0.81 -11.59 -19.06
C GLY A 35 -1.92 -11.47 -20.12
N MET A 36 -2.78 -10.47 -19.97
CA MET A 36 -3.85 -10.18 -20.94
C MET A 36 -3.30 -9.67 -22.28
N TRP A 37 -2.18 -8.94 -22.27
CA TRP A 37 -1.50 -8.54 -23.49
C TRP A 37 -0.96 -9.74 -24.26
N ILE A 38 -0.29 -10.67 -23.58
CA ILE A 38 0.28 -11.88 -24.20
C ILE A 38 -0.84 -12.79 -24.74
N GLY A 39 -1.94 -12.95 -24.00
CA GLY A 39 -3.03 -13.85 -24.37
C GLY A 39 -4.04 -13.28 -25.37
N ARG A 40 -4.29 -11.97 -25.36
CA ARG A 40 -5.39 -11.32 -26.11
C ARG A 40 -4.97 -10.12 -26.95
N GLY A 41 -3.67 -9.77 -26.96
CA GLY A 41 -3.14 -8.64 -27.72
C GLY A 41 -3.56 -7.26 -27.20
N ARG A 42 -4.22 -7.17 -26.03
CA ARG A 42 -4.69 -5.91 -25.44
C ARG A 42 -4.11 -5.73 -24.05
N LEU A 43 -3.39 -4.63 -23.85
CA LEU A 43 -2.92 -4.21 -22.54
C LEU A 43 -4.07 -3.53 -21.80
N LEU A 44 -4.73 -4.26 -20.89
CA LEU A 44 -5.80 -3.74 -20.04
C LEU A 44 -5.28 -3.69 -18.60
N VAL A 45 -4.96 -2.51 -18.10
CA VAL A 45 -4.49 -2.31 -16.74
C VAL A 45 -5.64 -1.74 -15.93
N ASP A 46 -6.04 -2.45 -14.88
CA ASP A 46 -7.03 -1.95 -13.94
C ASP A 46 -6.36 -1.06 -12.90
N TYR A 47 -6.44 0.25 -13.12
CA TYR A 47 -5.83 1.24 -12.24
C TYR A 47 -6.57 1.38 -10.90
N LEU A 48 -7.79 0.84 -10.76
CA LEU A 48 -8.61 0.94 -9.54
C LEU A 48 -8.41 -0.25 -8.58
N MET A 49 -7.84 -1.34 -9.08
CA MET A 49 -7.55 -2.57 -8.34
C MET A 49 -6.79 -2.36 -7.00
N PRO A 50 -5.82 -1.43 -6.86
CA PRO A 50 -5.20 -1.17 -5.55
C PRO A 50 -6.20 -0.76 -4.45
N GLY A 51 -7.27 -0.07 -4.84
CA GLY A 51 -8.36 0.34 -3.94
C GLY A 51 -9.28 -0.83 -3.59
N GLU A 52 -9.54 -1.73 -4.54
CA GLU A 52 -10.32 -2.96 -4.31
C GLU A 52 -9.61 -3.90 -3.34
N LEU A 53 -8.29 -4.02 -3.50
CA LEU A 53 -7.41 -4.83 -2.65
C LEU A 53 -6.86 -4.04 -1.45
N PHE A 54 -7.49 -2.91 -1.09
CA PHE A 54 -7.05 -2.06 0.02
C PHE A 54 -6.93 -2.82 1.34
N ALA A 55 -7.77 -3.84 1.58
CA ALA A 55 -7.67 -4.68 2.78
C ALA A 55 -6.27 -5.32 2.94
N LEU A 56 -5.61 -5.69 1.84
CA LEU A 56 -4.24 -6.22 1.86
C LEU A 56 -3.22 -5.12 2.15
N ILE A 57 -3.39 -3.92 1.59
CA ILE A 57 -2.55 -2.75 1.89
C ILE A 57 -2.66 -2.38 3.36
N LEU A 58 -3.87 -2.38 3.92
CA LEU A 58 -4.12 -2.09 5.32
C LEU A 58 -3.50 -3.15 6.23
N ALA A 59 -3.75 -4.43 5.95
CA ALA A 59 -3.16 -5.53 6.71
C ALA A 59 -1.62 -5.47 6.67
N GLY A 60 -1.03 -5.30 5.48
CA GLY A 60 0.41 -5.20 5.32
C GLY A 60 1.00 -3.96 6.01
N GLY A 61 0.34 -2.81 5.90
CA GLY A 61 0.72 -1.58 6.58
C GLY A 61 0.68 -1.70 8.10
N LEU A 62 -0.32 -2.38 8.67
CA LEU A 62 -0.41 -2.66 10.11
C LEU A 62 0.71 -3.59 10.60
N LEU A 63 1.12 -4.57 9.79
CA LEU A 63 2.30 -5.40 10.09
C LEU A 63 3.58 -4.57 10.07
N LEU A 64 3.77 -3.70 9.08
CA LEU A 64 4.90 -2.76 9.02
C LEU A 64 4.91 -1.80 10.21
N LEU A 65 3.75 -1.28 10.61
CA LEU A 65 3.62 -0.43 11.78
C LEU A 65 4.00 -1.19 13.05
N THR A 66 3.54 -2.44 13.19
CA THR A 66 3.88 -3.28 14.34
C THR A 66 5.38 -3.56 14.38
N ALA A 67 6.02 -3.85 13.23
CA ALA A 67 7.47 -4.00 13.14
C ALA A 67 8.21 -2.71 13.55
N ALA A 68 7.74 -1.54 13.09
CA ALA A 68 8.28 -0.23 13.44
C ALA A 68 8.10 0.09 14.94
N LEU A 69 6.98 -0.30 15.54
CA LEU A 69 6.71 -0.16 16.96
C LEU A 69 7.64 -1.03 17.80
N VAL A 70 7.81 -2.30 17.43
CA VAL A 70 8.72 -3.25 18.11
C VAL A 70 10.16 -2.74 18.10
N GLN A 71 10.60 -2.08 17.03
CA GLN A 71 11.96 -1.59 16.85
C GLN A 71 12.15 -0.12 17.23
N ARG A 72 11.06 0.57 17.61
CA ARG A 72 11.04 2.02 17.92
C ARG A 72 11.67 2.89 16.83
N GLN A 73 11.52 2.50 15.57
CA GLN A 73 12.14 3.19 14.44
C GLN A 73 11.12 3.40 13.33
N ARG A 74 11.18 4.56 12.66
CA ARG A 74 10.32 4.91 11.50
C ARG A 74 8.81 4.94 11.77
N GLN A 75 8.38 4.88 13.04
CA GLN A 75 6.96 4.86 13.46
C GLN A 75 6.16 6.01 12.85
N LEU A 76 6.66 7.25 12.98
CA LEU A 76 5.97 8.43 12.45
C LEU A 76 5.76 8.32 10.94
N VAL A 77 6.79 7.90 10.19
CA VAL A 77 6.71 7.78 8.73
C VAL A 77 5.72 6.69 8.33
N VAL A 78 5.76 5.52 8.98
CA VAL A 78 4.81 4.43 8.70
C VAL A 78 3.38 4.87 9.03
N THR A 79 3.16 5.50 10.19
CA THR A 79 1.83 5.99 10.59
C THR A 79 1.30 7.05 9.64
N LEU A 80 2.14 8.00 9.21
CA LEU A 80 1.73 9.04 8.26
C LEU A 80 1.39 8.45 6.89
N LEU A 81 2.18 7.51 6.39
CA LEU A 81 1.88 6.88 5.10
C LEU A 81 0.63 6.00 5.18
N LEU A 82 0.47 5.20 6.23
CA LEU A 82 -0.71 4.34 6.42
C LEU A 82 -1.98 5.15 6.67
N GLY A 83 -1.94 6.08 7.61
CA GLY A 83 -3.06 6.96 7.92
C GLY A 83 -3.41 7.86 6.73
N GLY A 84 -2.39 8.38 6.03
CA GLY A 84 -2.56 9.14 4.80
C GLY A 84 -3.21 8.32 3.69
N ALA A 85 -2.74 7.09 3.45
CA ALA A 85 -3.35 6.18 2.46
C ALA A 85 -4.83 5.91 2.77
N VAL A 86 -5.17 5.63 4.03
CA VAL A 86 -6.57 5.42 4.47
C VAL A 86 -7.39 6.69 4.22
N ALA A 87 -6.92 7.85 4.68
CA ALA A 87 -7.62 9.12 4.55
C ALA A 87 -7.83 9.53 3.09
N LEU A 88 -6.82 9.34 2.25
CA LEU A 88 -6.87 9.64 0.82
C LEU A 88 -7.85 8.73 0.07
N LEU A 89 -7.84 7.42 0.37
CA LEU A 89 -8.79 6.50 -0.24
C LEU A 89 -10.23 6.81 0.19
N VAL A 90 -10.47 6.95 1.50
CA VAL A 90 -11.80 7.30 2.03
C VAL A 90 -12.26 8.65 1.49
N GLY A 91 -11.37 9.64 1.42
CA GLY A 91 -11.64 10.95 0.84
C GLY A 91 -12.01 10.86 -0.65
N SER A 92 -11.27 10.09 -1.43
CA SER A 92 -11.58 9.81 -2.84
C SER A 92 -12.99 9.20 -3.00
N GLN A 93 -13.34 8.21 -2.18
CA GLN A 93 -14.66 7.58 -2.22
C GLN A 93 -15.76 8.55 -1.78
N GLY A 94 -15.51 9.35 -0.74
CA GLY A 94 -16.43 10.39 -0.28
C GLY A 94 -16.74 11.44 -1.35
N ILE A 95 -15.72 11.87 -2.10
CA ILE A 95 -15.89 12.78 -3.24
C ILE A 95 -16.71 12.11 -4.34
N ALA A 96 -16.45 10.83 -4.66
CA ALA A 96 -17.21 10.10 -5.67
C ALA A 96 -18.70 9.97 -5.29
N VAL A 97 -19.00 9.76 -4.01
CA VAL A 97 -20.38 9.74 -3.49
C VAL A 97 -21.01 11.14 -3.57
N ALA A 98 -20.33 12.17 -3.07
CA ALA A 98 -20.83 13.54 -3.02
C ALA A 98 -21.10 14.14 -4.42
N THR A 99 -20.26 13.80 -5.40
CA THR A 99 -20.40 14.25 -6.78
C THR A 99 -21.38 13.41 -7.59
N GLY A 100 -21.95 12.33 -7.03
CA GLY A 100 -22.86 11.42 -7.73
C GLY A 100 -22.18 10.55 -8.80
N LEU A 101 -20.84 10.48 -8.81
CA LEU A 101 -20.07 9.57 -9.66
C LEU A 101 -20.28 8.12 -9.23
N ALA A 102 -20.30 7.87 -7.91
CA ALA A 102 -20.48 6.52 -7.37
C ALA A 102 -21.85 5.91 -7.69
N SER A 103 -22.88 6.74 -7.90
CA SER A 103 -24.24 6.31 -8.23
C SER A 103 -24.56 6.37 -9.73
N GLY A 104 -23.61 6.77 -10.58
CA GLY A 104 -23.83 6.96 -12.01
C GLY A 104 -24.77 8.12 -12.37
N ARG A 105 -25.13 8.97 -11.41
CA ARG A 105 -25.98 10.16 -11.65
C ARG A 105 -25.30 11.16 -12.56
N ASN A 106 -23.98 11.23 -12.49
CA ASN A 106 -23.14 12.10 -13.28
C ASN A 106 -22.10 11.27 -14.04
N GLU A 107 -21.80 11.67 -15.28
CA GLU A 107 -20.75 11.03 -16.08
C GLU A 107 -19.38 11.18 -15.42
N ALA A 108 -18.54 10.14 -15.57
CA ALA A 108 -17.17 10.10 -15.09
C ALA A 108 -16.23 10.90 -15.99
N THR A 109 -16.49 12.20 -16.12
CA THR A 109 -15.73 13.10 -17.01
C THR A 109 -15.44 14.45 -16.34
N GLY A 110 -14.49 15.19 -16.92
CA GLY A 110 -14.15 16.55 -16.50
C GLY A 110 -13.59 16.67 -15.08
N TRP A 111 -13.89 17.78 -14.42
CA TRP A 111 -13.32 18.13 -13.11
C TRP A 111 -13.71 17.17 -11.98
N ARG A 112 -14.89 16.54 -12.06
CA ARG A 112 -15.37 15.59 -11.05
C ARG A 112 -14.50 14.33 -11.02
N LEU A 113 -14.15 13.82 -12.20
CA LEU A 113 -13.22 12.71 -12.33
C LEU A 113 -11.86 13.09 -11.74
N VAL A 114 -11.32 14.27 -12.09
CA VAL A 114 -10.04 14.74 -11.54
C VAL A 114 -10.07 14.82 -10.01
N ALA A 115 -11.16 15.34 -9.43
CA ALA A 115 -11.32 15.46 -7.99
C ALA A 115 -11.30 14.10 -7.26
N VAL A 116 -11.74 13.01 -7.89
CA VAL A 116 -11.64 11.64 -7.35
C VAL A 116 -10.27 11.04 -7.63
N MET A 117 -9.76 11.20 -8.84
CA MET A 117 -8.53 10.53 -9.28
C MET A 117 -7.27 11.08 -8.61
N VAL A 118 -7.22 12.38 -8.28
CA VAL A 118 -6.07 12.97 -7.58
C VAL A 118 -5.84 12.35 -6.19
N PRO A 119 -6.81 12.34 -5.26
CA PRO A 119 -6.61 11.70 -3.96
C PRO A 119 -6.41 10.19 -4.10
N TYR A 120 -7.05 9.53 -5.07
CA TYR A 120 -6.79 8.13 -5.36
C TYR A 120 -5.32 7.87 -5.77
N ALA A 121 -4.78 8.67 -6.68
CA ALA A 121 -3.38 8.55 -7.12
C ALA A 121 -2.40 8.81 -5.95
N LEU A 122 -2.70 9.77 -5.08
CA LEU A 122 -1.93 10.01 -3.86
C LEU A 122 -2.01 8.84 -2.88
N PHE A 123 -3.16 8.17 -2.77
CA PHE A 123 -3.31 6.94 -2.01
C PHE A 123 -2.37 5.84 -2.54
N VAL A 124 -2.35 5.63 -3.87
CA VAL A 124 -1.44 4.66 -4.51
C VAL A 124 0.02 5.03 -4.24
N ALA A 125 0.38 6.32 -4.35
CA ALA A 125 1.73 6.79 -4.05
C ALA A 125 2.13 6.54 -2.58
N ALA A 126 1.22 6.77 -1.63
CA ALA A 126 1.44 6.46 -0.22
C ALA A 126 1.62 4.95 0.03
N ALA A 127 0.85 4.10 -0.65
CA ALA A 127 0.99 2.64 -0.59
C ALA A 127 2.34 2.16 -1.17
N VAL A 128 2.78 2.73 -2.30
CA VAL A 128 4.13 2.48 -2.83
C VAL A 128 5.20 2.93 -1.83
N GLY A 129 5.02 4.10 -1.21
CA GLY A 129 5.89 4.59 -0.15
C GLY A 129 6.01 3.61 1.03
N LEU A 130 4.88 3.02 1.47
CA LEU A 130 4.87 1.97 2.50
C LEU A 130 5.65 0.74 2.04
N GLY A 131 5.43 0.27 0.81
CA GLY A 131 6.12 -0.89 0.26
C GLY A 131 7.64 -0.69 0.19
N VAL A 132 8.09 0.49 -0.28
CA VAL A 132 9.52 0.84 -0.32
C VAL A 132 10.11 0.95 1.08
N LEU A 133 9.39 1.56 2.01
CA LEU A 133 9.82 1.67 3.41
C LEU A 133 9.95 0.29 4.06
N GLY A 134 9.03 -0.63 3.76
CA GLY A 134 9.09 -2.02 4.20
C GLY A 134 10.35 -2.73 3.72
N ILE A 135 10.71 -2.59 2.43
CA ILE A 135 11.97 -3.15 1.89
C ILE A 135 13.18 -2.60 2.65
N ARG A 136 13.23 -1.29 2.91
CA ARG A 136 14.32 -0.66 3.66
C ARG A 136 14.41 -1.19 5.09
N MET A 137 13.27 -1.35 5.77
CA MET A 137 13.21 -1.93 7.11
C MET A 137 13.72 -3.37 7.14
N VAL A 138 13.39 -4.19 6.13
CA VAL A 138 13.90 -5.56 6.01
C VAL A 138 15.43 -5.58 5.88
N GLY A 139 16.00 -4.70 5.05
CA GLY A 139 17.46 -4.56 4.90
C GLY A 139 18.13 -4.20 6.23
N GLU A 140 17.67 -3.13 6.87
CA GLU A 140 18.22 -2.66 8.16
C GLU A 140 18.14 -3.73 9.27
N LEU A 141 17.06 -4.53 9.30
CA LEU A 141 16.88 -5.59 10.28
C LEU A 141 17.80 -6.79 10.03
N ARG A 142 18.11 -7.09 8.77
CA ARG A 142 19.07 -8.15 8.42
C ARG A 142 20.50 -7.76 8.77
N ASP A 143 20.91 -6.54 8.44
CA ASP A 143 22.27 -6.07 8.72
C ASP A 143 22.57 -6.09 10.22
N ARG A 144 21.60 -5.67 11.04
CA ARG A 144 21.68 -5.70 12.52
C ARG A 144 21.66 -7.09 13.13
N GLN A 145 21.24 -8.12 12.40
CA GLN A 145 21.31 -9.52 12.84
C GLN A 145 22.68 -10.14 12.51
N ALA A 146 23.31 -9.74 11.41
CA ALA A 146 24.63 -10.23 11.03
C ALA A 146 25.76 -9.69 11.93
N SER A 147 25.54 -8.54 12.57
CA SER A 147 26.52 -7.87 13.45
C SER A 147 26.46 -8.30 14.93
N THR A 148 25.60 -9.25 15.29
CA THR A 148 25.38 -9.73 16.68
C THR A 148 25.62 -11.21 16.78
#